data_AF-A0A535XPZ5-F1
#
_entry.id   AF-A0A535XPZ5-F1
#
_cell.length_a   1.000
_cell.length_b   1.000
_cell.length_c   1.000
_cell.angle_alpha   90.00
_cell.angle_beta   90.00
_cell.angle_gamma   90.00
#
_symmetry.space_group_name_H-M   'P 1'
#
loop_
_entity.id
_entity.type
_entity.pdbx_description
1 polymer ?
#
loop_
_entity_poly.entity_id
_entity_poly.type
_entity_poly.pdbx_seq_one_letter_code
_entity_poly.pdbx_strand_id
1 'polypeptide(L)' 'MRDTLLMAKWFEDVGTRVRERLKDLEEDALEWRADDRGNNVRETVWHMARWIDVLTRILGGTQPSTERWFTDGWAER' A
#
# COMPACT_ATOMS: atom_id res chain seq x y z
N MET A 1 -13.09 -3.17 18.99
CA MET A 1 -13.51 -4.19 17.99
C MET A 1 -14.24 -3.59 16.80
N ARG A 2 -15.27 -2.73 16.97
CA ARG A 2 -15.96 -2.08 15.83
C ARG A 2 -15.06 -1.14 15.02
N ASP A 3 -14.22 -0.35 15.68
CA ASP A 3 -13.38 0.66 15.02
C ASP A 3 -12.24 0.04 14.21
N THR A 4 -11.65 -1.05 14.70
CA THR A 4 -10.60 -1.81 14.00
C THR A 4 -11.13 -2.43 12.70
N LEU A 5 -12.36 -2.97 12.72
CA LEU A 5 -13.00 -3.51 11.52
C LEU A 5 -13.33 -2.40 10.52
N LEU A 6 -13.75 -1.22 10.99
CA LEU A 6 -13.98 -0.07 10.14
C LEU A 6 -12.67 0.43 9.49
N MET A 7 -11.57 0.47 10.26
CA MET A 7 -10.24 0.80 9.74
C MET A 7 -9.76 -0.21 8.70
N ALA A 8 -9.92 -1.52 8.96
CA ALA A 8 -9.53 -2.57 8.01
C ALA A 8 -10.28 -2.43 6.68
N LYS A 9 -11.60 -2.26 6.74
CA LYS A 9 -12.43 -2.01 5.55
C LYS A 9 -11.99 -0.74 4.81
N TRP A 10 -11.69 0.33 5.54
CA TRP A 10 -11.21 1.58 4.93
C TRP A 10 -9.88 1.38 4.19
N PHE A 11 -8.93 0.62 4.76
CA PHE A 11 -7.67 0.30 4.07
C PHE A 11 -7.90 -0.55 2.80
N GLU A 12 -8.83 -1.50 2.82
CA GLU A 12 -9.21 -2.28 1.64
C GLU A 12 -9.85 -1.42 0.54
N ASP A 13 -10.74 -0.50 0.92
CA ASP A 13 -11.40 0.44 0.01
C ASP A 13 -10.38 1.40 -0.64
N VAL A 14 -9.45 1.93 0.16
CA VAL A 14 -8.35 2.78 -0.34
C VAL A 14 -7.46 1.99 -1.30
N GLY A 15 -7.05 0.78 -0.94
CA GLY A 15 -6.22 -0.06 -1.80
C GLY A 15 -6.88 -0.39 -3.14
N THR A 16 -8.19 -0.63 -3.13
CA THR A 16 -8.97 -0.88 -4.35
C THR A 16 -9.02 0.35 -5.25
N ARG A 17 -9.34 1.52 -4.69
CA ARG A 17 -9.39 2.79 -5.44
C ARG A 17 -8.04 3.18 -6.02
N VAL A 18 -6.96 2.96 -5.26
CA VAL A 18 -5.59 3.19 -5.75
C VAL A 18 -5.30 2.28 -6.95
N ARG A 19 -5.57 0.97 -6.85
CA ARG A 19 -5.37 0.04 -7.98
C ARG A 19 -6.17 0.46 -9.21
N GLU A 20 -7.44 0.81 -9.05
CA GLU A 20 -8.30 1.29 -10.14
C GLU A 20 -7.73 2.54 -10.81
N ARG A 21 -7.21 3.49 -10.01
CA ARG A 21 -6.66 4.75 -10.54
C ARG A 21 -5.32 4.58 -11.26
N LEU A 22 -4.52 3.60 -10.83
CA LEU A 22 -3.20 3.32 -11.41
C LEU A 22 -3.25 2.39 -12.62
N LYS A 23 -4.30 1.58 -12.77
CA LYS A 23 -4.41 0.56 -13.82
C LYS A 23 -4.19 1.11 -15.23
N ASP A 24 -4.65 2.34 -15.48
CA ASP A 24 -4.61 2.98 -16.79
C ASP A 24 -3.49 4.04 -16.90
N LEU A 25 -2.59 4.12 -15.92
CA LEU A 25 -1.42 4.99 -16.01
C LEU A 25 -0.33 4.34 -16.84
N GLU A 26 0.26 5.14 -17.73
CA GLU A 26 1.50 4.78 -18.42
C GLU A 26 2.67 4.77 -17.42
N GLU A 27 3.73 4.03 -17.77
CA GLU A 27 4.86 3.81 -16.88
C GLU A 27 5.65 5.09 -16.57
N ASP A 28 5.70 6.04 -17.51
CA ASP A 28 6.32 7.35 -17.31
C ASP A 28 5.57 8.20 -16.28
N ALA A 29 4.24 8.09 -16.23
CA ALA A 29 3.41 8.75 -15.24
C ALA A 29 3.66 8.22 -13.82
N LEU A 30 4.15 6.98 -13.68
CA LEU A 30 4.56 6.43 -12.38
C LEU A 30 5.81 7.12 -11.82
N GLU A 31 6.65 7.68 -12.69
CA GLU A 31 7.89 8.38 -12.35
C GLU A 31 7.67 9.88 -12.07
N TRP A 32 6.46 10.40 -12.33
CA TRP A 32 6.11 11.78 -12.01
C TRP A 32 6.21 12.04 -10.51
N ARG A 33 6.79 13.20 -10.17
CA ARG A 33 6.93 13.70 -8.80
C ARG A 33 6.42 15.15 -8.72
N ALA A 34 5.83 15.50 -7.58
CA ALA A 34 5.30 16.85 -7.37
C ALA A 34 6.41 17.91 -7.20
N ASP A 35 7.55 17.50 -6.62
CA ASP A 35 8.77 18.29 -6.48
C ASP A 35 10.01 17.38 -6.47
N ASP A 36 11.21 17.95 -6.60
CA ASP A 36 12.48 17.19 -6.73
C ASP A 36 12.83 16.32 -5.52
N ARG A 37 12.25 16.63 -4.35
CA ARG A 37 12.42 15.90 -3.09
C ARG A 37 11.23 15.00 -2.76
N GLY A 38 10.15 15.10 -3.53
CA GLY A 38 8.95 14.30 -3.37
C GLY A 38 9.13 12.91 -3.96
N ASN A 39 8.49 11.94 -3.33
CA ASN A 39 8.38 10.59 -3.87
C ASN A 39 7.59 10.63 -5.19
N ASN A 40 7.98 9.79 -6.14
CA ASN A 40 7.16 9.56 -7.32
C ASN A 40 5.90 8.74 -6.98
N VAL A 41 5.01 8.55 -7.94
CA VAL A 41 3.76 7.79 -7.74
C VAL A 41 4.06 6.34 -7.34
N ARG A 42 5.06 5.70 -7.96
CA ARG A 42 5.47 4.32 -7.66
C ARG A 42 5.91 4.15 -6.21
N GLU A 43 6.82 5.01 -5.75
CA GLU A 43 7.34 5.04 -4.37
C GLU A 43 6.23 5.33 -3.36
N THR A 44 5.32 6.25 -3.69
CA THR A 44 4.18 6.58 -2.82
C THR A 44 3.27 5.38 -2.63
N VAL A 45 2.93 4.66 -3.71
CA VAL A 45 2.09 3.46 -3.65
C VAL A 45 2.79 2.35 -2.87
N TRP A 46 4.10 2.18 -3.08
CA TRP A 46 4.93 1.25 -2.32
C TRP A 46 4.90 1.56 -0.82
N HIS A 47 5.14 2.82 -0.44
CA HIS A 47 5.11 3.27 0.95
C HIS A 47 3.74 3.04 1.60
N MET A 48 2.65 3.29 0.88
CA MET A 48 1.29 3.07 1.38
C MET A 48 1.02 1.58 1.66
N ALA A 49 1.41 0.70 0.73
CA ALA A 49 1.30 -0.74 0.94
C ALA A 49 2.12 -1.19 2.15
N ARG A 50 3.36 -0.69 2.30
CA ARG A 50 4.24 -1.00 3.42
C ARG A 50 3.66 -0.55 4.77
N TRP A 51 3.05 0.63 4.82
CA TRP A 51 2.41 1.14 6.04
C TRP A 51 1.22 0.28 6.46
N ILE A 52 0.42 -0.21 5.52
CA ILE A 52 -0.71 -1.10 5.82
C ILE A 52 -0.23 -2.42 6.44
N ASP A 53 0.85 -3.00 5.92
CA ASP A 53 1.47 -4.21 6.48
C ASP A 53 1.96 -3.99 7.91
N VAL A 54 2.67 -2.88 8.15
CA VAL A 54 3.16 -2.52 9.48
C VAL A 54 2.02 -2.31 10.47
N LEU A 55 0.97 -1.59 10.07
CA LEU A 55 -0.20 -1.34 10.92
C LEU A 55 -0.95 -2.64 11.24
N THR A 56 -1.13 -3.52 10.24
CA THR A 56 -1.76 -4.83 10.42
C THR A 56 -0.98 -5.68 11.42
N ARG A 57 0.36 -5.68 11.32
CA ARG A 57 1.24 -6.37 12.27
C ARG A 57 1.10 -5.82 13.69
N ILE A 58 1.17 -4.50 13.86
CA ILE A 58 1.08 -3.86 15.18
C ILE A 58 -0.28 -4.14 15.84
N LEU A 59 -1.37 -4.06 15.06
CA LEU A 59 -2.73 -4.24 15.57
C LEU A 59 -3.10 -5.72 15.78
N GLY A 60 -2.57 -6.63 14.95
CA GLY A 60 -2.88 -8.06 14.99
C GLY A 60 -1.88 -8.91 15.78
N GLY A 61 -0.73 -8.35 16.18
CA GLY A 61 0.36 -9.10 16.82
C GLY A 61 0.97 -10.18 15.92
N THR A 62 0.87 -10.03 14.59
CA THR A 62 1.30 -11.04 13.63
C THR A 62 2.81 -10.98 13.33
N GLN A 63 3.38 -12.04 12.79
CA GLN A 63 4.80 -12.03 12.41
C GLN A 63 5.01 -11.29 11.08
N PRO A 64 6.19 -10.65 10.86
CA PRO A 64 6.47 -9.96 9.60
C PRO A 64 6.27 -10.84 8.36
N SER A 65 6.54 -12.14 8.45
CA SER A 65 6.35 -13.12 7.37
C SER A 65 4.89 -13.26 6.89
N THR A 66 3.92 -12.70 7.62
CA THR A 66 2.50 -12.70 7.25
C THR A 66 2.05 -11.41 6.57
N GLU A 67 2.95 -10.43 6.43
CA GLU A 67 2.70 -9.18 5.71
C GLU A 67 2.50 -9.45 4.21
N ARG A 68 1.59 -8.71 3.56
CA ARG A 68 1.30 -8.88 2.12
C ARG A 68 2.54 -8.65 1.26
N TRP A 69 3.48 -7.83 1.75
CA TRP A 69 4.83 -7.70 1.21
C TRP A 69 5.47 -9.06 0.87
N PHE A 70 5.39 -10.04 1.78
CA PHE A 70 5.99 -11.36 1.59
C PHE A 70 5.01 -12.36 0.96
N THR A 71 3.71 -12.26 1.23
CA THR A 71 2.75 -13.29 0.82
C THR A 71 2.14 -13.08 -0.57
N ASP A 72 2.05 -11.84 -1.03
CA ASP A 72 1.45 -11.49 -2.34
C ASP A 72 2.52 -11.27 -3.43
N GLY A 73 3.75 -11.73 -3.19
CA GLY A 73 4.87 -11.66 -4.15
C GLY A 73 5.38 -10.24 -4.43
N TRP A 74 5.06 -9.27 -3.59
CA TRP A 74 5.53 -7.88 -3.73
C TRP A 74 7.03 -7.73 -3.47
N ALA A 75 7.61 -8.55 -2.59
CA ALA A 75 9.04 -8.56 -2.35
C ALA A 75 9.87 -9.06 -3.54
N GLU A 76 9.25 -9.80 -4.47
CA GLU A 76 9.92 -10.50 -5.58
C GLU A 76 9.74 -9.77 -6.93
N ARG A 77 8.92 -8.73 -6.98
CA ARG A 77 8.63 -7.90 -8.15
C ARG A 77 9.41 -6.60 -8.11
#